data_AF-A0A8H3DI31-F1
#
_entry.id   AF-A0A8H3DI31-F1
#
_cell.length_a   1.000
_cell.length_b   1.000
_cell.length_c   1.000
_cell.angle_alpha   90.00
_cell.angle_beta   90.00
_cell.angle_gamma   90.00
#
_symmetry.space_group_name_H-M   'P 1'
#
loop_
_entity.id
_entity.type
_entity.pdbx_description
1 polymer ?
#
loop_
_entity_poly.entity_id
_entity_poly.type
_entity_poly.pdbx_seq_one_letter_code
_entity_poly.pdbx_strand_id
1 'polypeptide(L)'
;MSDKSELVKNAVEFLSDPKIQAAPLTKRISFLESKGLTTAEIEDAISQSASSSTTSRPSSVYSAPQSQFAFQSPPNTMVAPPPIPYRDWRDYFIMALVSGGLVYGLAALARKYITPHLQPPSEDAFEATASQLTTQFDEAAALLKQIQEDTANARDAVQHQQQAVDSAIEQVKSAMSDLREGEEKSRNEVQEIRNEVSAIRDMLPKMIEANREAQTHALSELQQEVKSLKALLVTRRPESPSTPSSILNLGRPSIPAWQLSGGSDSSTPVGNPKSSAPEGSSITDA
;
A
#
# COMPACT_ATOMS: atom_id res chain seq x y z
N MET A 1 -5.63 -2.78 14.29
CA MET A 1 -5.16 -3.80 13.33
C MET A 1 -4.54 -5.02 14.01
N SER A 2 -4.34 -5.01 15.34
CA SER A 2 -3.70 -6.12 16.07
C SER A 2 -4.63 -7.31 16.31
N ASP A 3 -5.93 -7.09 16.54
CA ASP A 3 -6.86 -8.15 16.95
C ASP A 3 -7.00 -9.25 15.89
N LYS A 4 -7.04 -8.88 14.60
CA LYS A 4 -7.13 -9.84 13.48
C LYS A 4 -5.87 -10.69 13.31
N SER A 5 -4.69 -10.09 13.51
CA SER A 5 -3.42 -10.83 13.44
C SER A 5 -3.31 -11.86 14.57
N GLU A 6 -3.83 -11.54 15.76
CA GLU A 6 -3.88 -12.46 16.89
C GLU A 6 -4.85 -13.62 16.65
N LEU A 7 -6.01 -13.38 16.03
CA LEU A 7 -6.95 -14.42 15.62
C LEU A 7 -6.33 -15.42 14.63
N VAL A 8 -5.60 -14.94 13.63
CA VAL A 8 -4.89 -15.79 12.65
C VAL A 8 -3.78 -16.60 13.31
N LYS A 9 -2.99 -16.02 14.22
CA LYS A 9 -1.97 -16.75 14.99
C LYS A 9 -2.57 -17.88 15.83
N ASN A 10 -3.66 -17.60 16.54
CA ASN A 10 -4.38 -18.61 17.32
C ASN A 10 -4.97 -19.72 16.42
N ALA A 11 -5.40 -19.38 15.20
CA ALA A 11 -5.88 -20.35 14.22
C ALA A 11 -4.76 -21.27 13.71
N VAL A 12 -3.57 -20.72 13.43
CA VAL A 12 -2.38 -21.51 13.04
C VAL A 12 -1.95 -22.45 14.16
N GLU A 13 -1.94 -21.98 15.41
CA GLU A 13 -1.63 -22.80 16.59
C GLU A 13 -2.65 -23.92 16.77
N PHE A 14 -3.95 -23.63 16.65
CA PHE A 14 -5.03 -24.63 16.67
C PHE A 14 -4.89 -25.68 15.55
N LEU A 15 -4.56 -25.27 14.33
CA LEU A 15 -4.38 -26.17 13.19
C LEU A 15 -3.09 -27.00 13.26
N SER A 16 -2.11 -26.56 14.05
CA SER A 16 -0.86 -27.29 14.29
C SER A 16 -0.96 -28.39 15.35
N ASP A 17 -2.03 -28.42 16.16
CA ASP A 17 -2.23 -29.44 17.19
C ASP A 17 -2.51 -30.83 16.55
N PRO A 18 -1.74 -31.88 16.91
CA PRO A 18 -1.91 -33.24 16.41
C PRO A 18 -3.33 -33.81 16.56
N LYS A 19 -4.04 -33.45 17.64
CA LYS A 19 -5.42 -33.94 17.88
C LYS A 19 -6.43 -33.30 16.93
N ILE A 20 -6.15 -32.09 16.48
CA ILE A 20 -7.00 -31.31 15.59
C ILE A 20 -6.71 -31.69 14.13
N GLN A 21 -5.48 -32.07 13.79
CA GLN A 21 -5.16 -32.63 12.48
C GLN A 21 -5.86 -33.96 12.18
N ALA A 22 -6.12 -34.77 13.21
CA ALA A 22 -6.89 -36.01 13.08
C ALA A 22 -8.40 -35.79 12.82
N ALA A 23 -8.90 -34.57 13.06
CA ALA A 23 -10.30 -34.23 12.79
C ALA A 23 -10.53 -33.91 11.29
N PRO A 24 -11.71 -34.24 10.73
CA PRO A 24 -12.06 -33.87 9.35
C PRO A 24 -11.91 -32.37 9.10
N LEU A 25 -11.36 -31.98 7.95
CA LEU A 25 -11.09 -30.58 7.58
C LEU A 25 -12.34 -29.69 7.70
N THR A 26 -13.51 -30.21 7.33
CA THR A 26 -14.79 -29.51 7.45
C THR A 26 -15.09 -29.03 8.87
N LYS A 27 -14.76 -29.83 9.90
CA LYS A 27 -14.96 -29.46 11.31
C LYS A 27 -13.97 -28.39 11.78
N ARG A 28 -12.76 -28.40 11.23
CA ARG A 28 -11.73 -27.39 11.52
C ARG A 28 -12.13 -26.05 10.93
N ILE A 29 -12.60 -26.03 9.68
CA ILE A 29 -13.07 -24.83 8.98
C ILE A 29 -14.27 -24.23 9.74
N SER A 30 -15.29 -25.03 10.07
CA SER A 30 -16.47 -24.52 10.80
C SER A 30 -16.13 -23.96 12.19
N PHE A 31 -15.11 -24.52 12.87
CA PHE A 31 -14.66 -24.00 14.16
C PHE A 31 -13.98 -22.63 14.00
N LEU A 32 -13.14 -22.47 12.98
CA LEU A 32 -12.46 -21.21 12.69
C LEU A 32 -13.44 -20.13 12.19
N GLU A 33 -14.46 -20.51 11.42
CA GLU A 33 -15.57 -19.62 11.04
C GLU A 33 -16.36 -19.17 12.27
N SER A 34 -16.65 -20.07 13.20
CA SER A 34 -17.32 -19.73 14.47
C SER A 34 -16.48 -18.82 15.38
N LYS A 35 -15.16 -18.80 15.19
CA LYS A 35 -14.23 -17.88 15.86
C LYS A 35 -14.18 -16.50 15.20
N GLY A 36 -14.91 -16.29 14.10
CA GLY A 36 -15.01 -15.01 13.40
C GLY A 36 -13.94 -14.80 12.34
N LEU A 37 -13.23 -15.87 11.92
CA LEU A 37 -12.31 -15.79 10.78
C LEU A 37 -13.08 -15.93 9.47
N THR A 38 -12.68 -15.13 8.48
CA THR A 38 -13.20 -15.22 7.12
C THR A 38 -12.58 -16.41 6.39
N THR A 39 -13.25 -16.93 5.36
CA THR A 39 -12.77 -18.07 4.56
C THR A 39 -11.36 -17.85 3.99
N ALA A 40 -11.03 -16.62 3.59
CA ALA A 40 -9.71 -16.25 3.09
C ALA A 40 -8.61 -16.30 4.18
N GLU A 41 -8.92 -15.85 5.40
CA GLU A 41 -7.98 -15.91 6.54
C GLU A 41 -7.76 -17.35 7.03
N ILE A 42 -8.79 -18.20 6.92
CA ILE A 42 -8.72 -19.63 7.25
C ILE A 42 -7.80 -20.37 6.28
N GLU A 43 -7.91 -20.08 4.99
CA GLU A 43 -7.04 -20.67 3.96
C GLU A 43 -5.58 -20.28 4.17
N ASP A 44 -5.31 -19.01 4.49
CA ASP A 44 -3.97 -18.53 4.84
C ASP A 44 -3.42 -19.25 6.09
N ALA A 45 -4.23 -19.41 7.15
CA ALA A 45 -3.83 -20.14 8.36
C ALA A 45 -3.58 -21.65 8.11
N ILE A 46 -4.36 -22.29 7.24
CA ILE A 46 -4.15 -23.68 6.81
C ILE A 46 -2.84 -23.81 6.02
N SER A 47 -2.56 -22.88 5.12
CA SER A 47 -1.32 -22.87 4.35
C SER A 47 -0.08 -22.67 5.25
N GLN A 48 -0.18 -21.80 6.26
CA GLN A 48 0.91 -21.51 7.21
C GLN A 48 1.14 -22.67 8.19
N SER A 49 0.08 -23.33 8.65
CA SER A 49 0.19 -24.52 9.52
C SER A 49 0.72 -25.75 8.75
N ALA A 50 0.37 -25.92 7.47
CA ALA A 50 0.95 -26.94 6.60
C ALA A 50 2.44 -26.66 6.33
N SER A 51 2.81 -25.39 6.14
CA SER A 51 4.21 -24.99 5.94
C SER A 51 5.06 -25.19 7.20
N SER A 52 4.49 -24.95 8.38
CA SER A 52 5.14 -25.17 9.68
C SER A 52 5.38 -26.65 10.01
N SER A 53 4.76 -27.58 9.28
CA SER A 53 4.99 -29.03 9.42
C SER A 53 6.21 -29.56 8.66
N THR A 54 6.99 -28.70 7.99
CA THR A 54 8.20 -29.09 7.26
C THR A 54 9.49 -28.96 8.07
N THR A 55 9.60 -29.74 9.15
CA THR A 55 10.89 -30.25 9.62
C THR A 55 10.76 -31.75 9.78
N SER A 56 11.66 -32.51 9.14
CA SER A 56 11.64 -33.95 8.87
C SER A 56 10.87 -34.41 7.62
N ARG A 57 11.43 -34.08 6.44
CA ARG A 57 11.19 -34.81 5.20
C ARG A 57 12.22 -35.95 5.09
N PRO A 58 11.87 -37.23 5.30
CA PRO A 58 12.60 -38.30 4.65
C PRO A 58 12.26 -38.26 3.15
N SER A 59 13.29 -38.17 2.34
CA SER A 59 13.24 -38.32 0.88
C SER A 59 12.64 -39.69 0.52
N SER A 60 11.37 -39.71 0.15
CA SER A 60 10.77 -40.86 -0.54
C SER A 60 11.16 -40.80 -2.01
N VAL A 61 12.10 -41.67 -2.37
CA VAL A 61 12.46 -41.99 -3.75
C VAL A 61 11.25 -42.69 -4.37
N TYR A 62 10.79 -42.15 -5.48
CA TYR A 62 9.75 -42.75 -6.31
C TYR A 62 10.33 -44.01 -6.96
N SER A 63 10.05 -45.18 -6.38
CA SER A 63 10.29 -46.49 -7.00
C SER A 63 8.95 -47.12 -7.32
N ALA A 64 8.70 -47.28 -8.62
CA ALA A 64 7.54 -47.97 -9.15
C ALA A 64 7.54 -49.45 -8.71
N PRO A 65 6.41 -50.02 -8.24
CA PRO A 65 6.33 -51.45 -8.02
C PRO A 65 6.14 -52.14 -9.38
N GLN A 66 7.24 -52.65 -9.94
CA GLN A 66 7.16 -53.73 -10.93
C GLN A 66 6.73 -55.00 -10.21
N SER A 67 5.51 -55.44 -10.48
CA SER A 67 4.98 -56.74 -10.12
C SER A 67 5.67 -57.82 -10.96
N GLN A 68 6.80 -58.34 -10.47
CA GLN A 68 7.36 -59.59 -10.95
C GLN A 68 6.61 -60.76 -10.31
N PHE A 69 5.71 -61.36 -11.08
CA PHE A 69 5.11 -62.64 -10.73
C PHE A 69 6.16 -63.74 -10.91
N ALA A 70 6.77 -64.17 -9.80
CA ALA A 70 7.50 -65.42 -9.75
C ALA A 70 6.50 -66.59 -9.70
N PHE A 71 6.37 -67.31 -10.80
CA PHE A 71 5.68 -68.60 -10.84
C PHE A 71 6.50 -69.62 -10.05
N GLN A 72 6.03 -69.99 -8.86
CA GLN A 72 6.50 -71.19 -8.16
C GLN A 72 5.47 -72.29 -8.37
N SER A 73 5.82 -73.26 -9.21
CA SER A 73 5.00 -74.42 -9.56
C SER A 73 4.91 -75.39 -8.37
N PRO A 74 3.70 -75.82 -7.95
CA PRO A 74 3.58 -76.98 -7.07
C PRO A 74 3.81 -78.28 -7.87
N PRO A 75 4.30 -79.36 -7.23
CA PRO A 75 4.56 -80.63 -7.89
C PRO A 75 3.27 -81.29 -8.37
N ASN A 76 3.25 -81.66 -9.65
CA ASN A 76 2.17 -82.40 -10.30
C ASN A 76 2.06 -83.82 -9.70
N THR A 77 1.12 -84.03 -8.76
CA THR A 77 0.61 -85.37 -8.45
C THR A 77 -0.67 -85.57 -9.26
N MET A 78 -0.59 -86.42 -10.29
CA MET A 78 -1.75 -86.82 -11.08
C MET A 78 -2.71 -87.65 -10.20
N VAL A 79 -3.78 -87.02 -9.72
CA VAL A 79 -4.93 -87.69 -9.12
C VAL A 79 -6.00 -87.85 -10.20
N ALA A 80 -6.34 -89.09 -10.54
CA ALA A 80 -7.43 -89.39 -11.47
C ALA A 80 -8.77 -88.87 -10.90
N PRO A 81 -9.59 -88.15 -11.68
CA PRO A 81 -10.86 -87.62 -11.19
C PRO A 81 -11.85 -88.77 -10.89
N PRO A 82 -12.60 -88.71 -9.77
CA PRO A 82 -13.58 -89.74 -9.42
C PRO A 82 -14.73 -89.78 -10.43
N PRO A 83 -15.29 -90.97 -10.73
CA PRO A 83 -16.40 -91.12 -11.66
C PRO A 83 -17.64 -90.35 -11.18
N ILE A 84 -18.20 -89.53 -12.07
CA ILE A 84 -19.44 -88.77 -11.85
C ILE A 84 -20.61 -89.74 -11.61
N PRO A 85 -21.36 -89.61 -10.49
CA PRO A 85 -22.51 -90.47 -10.23
C PRO A 85 -23.64 -90.19 -11.23
N TYR A 86 -24.23 -91.25 -11.78
CA TYR A 86 -25.39 -91.18 -12.66
C TYR A 86 -26.57 -90.57 -11.87
N ARG A 87 -27.08 -89.42 -12.32
CA ARG A 87 -28.28 -88.79 -11.74
C ARG A 87 -29.52 -89.54 -12.21
N ASP A 88 -30.21 -90.21 -11.29
CA ASP A 88 -31.49 -90.86 -11.59
C ASP A 88 -32.56 -89.81 -11.96
N TRP A 89 -33.56 -90.20 -12.75
CA TRP A 89 -34.70 -89.36 -13.14
C TRP A 89 -35.44 -88.71 -11.94
N ARG A 90 -35.30 -89.29 -10.75
CA ARG A 90 -35.81 -88.76 -9.48
C ARG A 90 -35.10 -87.49 -9.05
N ASP A 91 -33.79 -87.38 -9.27
CA ASP A 91 -33.03 -86.16 -8.99
C ASP A 91 -33.43 -85.03 -9.93
N TYR A 92 -33.82 -85.32 -11.18
CA TYR A 92 -34.39 -84.31 -12.07
C TYR A 92 -35.76 -83.83 -11.59
N PHE A 93 -36.60 -84.72 -11.05
CA PHE A 93 -37.89 -84.32 -10.48
C PHE A 93 -37.70 -83.49 -9.20
N ILE A 94 -36.82 -83.91 -8.30
CA ILE A 94 -36.50 -83.17 -7.08
C ILE A 94 -35.89 -81.81 -7.43
N MET A 95 -34.96 -81.76 -8.39
CA MET A 95 -34.35 -80.51 -8.83
C MET A 95 -35.37 -79.60 -9.53
N ALA A 96 -36.31 -80.15 -10.31
CA ALA A 96 -37.40 -79.39 -10.91
C ALA A 96 -38.37 -78.83 -9.85
N LEU A 97 -38.70 -79.62 -8.83
CA LEU A 97 -39.59 -79.19 -7.74
C LEU A 97 -38.92 -78.12 -6.86
N VAL A 98 -37.64 -78.32 -6.52
CA VAL A 98 -36.84 -77.37 -5.72
C VAL A 98 -36.57 -76.09 -6.50
N SER A 99 -36.17 -76.17 -7.78
CA SER A 99 -35.97 -74.98 -8.63
C SER A 99 -37.28 -74.25 -8.92
N GLY A 100 -38.39 -74.98 -9.12
CA GLY A 100 -39.72 -74.40 -9.25
C GLY A 100 -40.18 -73.66 -8.00
N GLY A 101 -39.93 -74.23 -6.81
CA GLY A 101 -40.20 -73.59 -5.53
C GLY A 101 -39.35 -72.34 -5.29
N LEU A 102 -38.06 -72.38 -5.65
CA LEU A 102 -37.14 -71.24 -5.55
C LEU A 102 -37.54 -70.11 -6.51
N VAL A 103 -37.88 -70.43 -7.77
CA VAL A 103 -38.35 -69.47 -8.76
C VAL A 103 -39.66 -68.83 -8.32
N TYR A 104 -40.61 -69.61 -7.81
CA TYR A 104 -41.89 -69.08 -7.32
C TYR A 104 -41.70 -68.21 -6.06
N GLY A 105 -40.80 -68.61 -5.15
CA GLY A 105 -40.45 -67.83 -3.96
C GLY A 105 -39.83 -66.47 -4.31
N LEU A 106 -38.90 -66.44 -5.26
CA LEU A 106 -38.29 -65.19 -5.75
C LEU A 106 -39.30 -64.31 -6.51
N ALA A 107 -40.17 -64.91 -7.33
CA ALA A 107 -41.22 -64.17 -8.05
C ALA A 107 -42.26 -63.57 -7.09
N ALA A 108 -42.63 -64.28 -6.02
CA ALA A 108 -43.54 -63.78 -4.99
C ALA A 108 -42.91 -62.65 -4.17
N LEU A 109 -41.62 -62.74 -3.84
CA LEU A 109 -40.87 -61.66 -3.19
C LEU A 109 -40.78 -60.41 -4.09
N ALA A 110 -40.48 -60.61 -5.37
CA ALA A 110 -40.38 -59.51 -6.34
C ALA A 110 -41.73 -58.79 -6.50
N ARG A 111 -42.83 -59.52 -6.67
CA ARG A 111 -44.18 -58.92 -6.76
C ARG A 111 -44.59 -58.17 -5.49
N LYS A 112 -44.24 -58.70 -4.32
CA LYS A 112 -44.72 -58.14 -3.04
C LYS A 112 -43.84 -57.01 -2.49
N TYR A 113 -42.56 -56.98 -2.85
CA TYR A 113 -41.59 -56.08 -2.22
C TYR A 113 -40.82 -55.18 -3.21
N ILE A 114 -40.56 -55.66 -4.43
CA ILE A 114 -39.81 -54.90 -5.46
C ILE A 114 -40.77 -54.00 -6.25
N THR A 115 -41.92 -54.51 -6.69
CA THR A 115 -42.96 -53.72 -7.40
C THR A 115 -43.42 -52.45 -6.66
N PRO A 116 -43.71 -52.44 -5.34
CA PRO A 116 -44.10 -51.22 -4.66
C PRO A 116 -42.96 -50.20 -4.45
N HIS A 117 -41.69 -50.58 -4.66
CA HIS A 117 -40.53 -49.69 -4.56
C HIS A 117 -39.99 -49.23 -5.93
N LEU A 118 -40.58 -49.69 -7.03
CA LEU A 118 -40.18 -49.39 -8.41
C LEU A 118 -41.28 -48.68 -9.20
N GLN A 119 -42.31 -48.14 -8.54
CA GLN A 119 -43.17 -47.18 -9.22
C GLN A 119 -42.34 -45.93 -9.53
N PRO A 120 -42.18 -45.56 -10.82
CA PRO A 120 -41.45 -44.36 -11.18
C PRO A 120 -42.15 -43.14 -10.55
N PRO A 121 -41.40 -42.20 -9.97
CA PRO A 121 -41.96 -40.92 -9.50
C PRO A 121 -42.78 -40.28 -10.61
N SER A 122 -43.98 -39.83 -10.28
CA SER A 122 -44.97 -39.21 -11.19
C SER A 122 -44.38 -38.00 -11.92
N GLU A 123 -44.86 -37.77 -13.15
CA GLU A 123 -44.43 -36.72 -14.09
C GLU A 123 -44.26 -35.32 -13.44
N ASP A 124 -45.07 -34.99 -12.43
CA ASP A 124 -44.95 -33.77 -11.61
C ASP A 124 -43.56 -33.57 -10.96
N ALA A 125 -42.87 -34.64 -10.54
CA ALA A 125 -41.54 -34.55 -9.94
C ALA A 125 -40.47 -34.17 -10.99
N PHE A 126 -40.67 -34.57 -12.25
CA PHE A 126 -39.79 -34.19 -13.35
C PHE A 126 -40.03 -32.75 -13.78
N GLU A 127 -41.28 -32.30 -13.84
CA GLU A 127 -41.58 -30.89 -14.14
C GLU A 127 -41.11 -29.94 -13.03
N ALA A 128 -41.27 -30.33 -11.77
CA ALA A 128 -40.73 -29.60 -10.62
C ALA A 128 -39.19 -29.53 -10.67
N THR A 129 -38.52 -30.62 -11.03
CA THR A 129 -37.05 -30.65 -11.14
C THR A 129 -36.56 -29.89 -12.38
N ALA A 130 -37.28 -29.96 -13.50
CA ALA A 130 -36.94 -29.23 -14.72
C ALA A 130 -37.08 -27.71 -14.54
N SER A 131 -38.15 -27.26 -13.86
CA SER A 131 -38.33 -25.86 -13.51
C SER A 131 -37.31 -25.38 -12.47
N GLN A 132 -36.93 -26.22 -11.51
CA GLN A 132 -35.84 -25.90 -10.58
C GLN A 132 -34.49 -25.77 -11.30
N LEU A 133 -34.18 -26.67 -12.24
CA LEU A 133 -32.97 -26.58 -13.06
C LEU A 133 -32.98 -25.32 -13.92
N THR A 134 -34.09 -25.00 -14.59
CA THR A 134 -34.17 -23.79 -15.42
C THR A 134 -33.95 -22.53 -14.58
N THR A 135 -34.50 -22.49 -13.36
CA THR A 135 -34.32 -21.36 -12.43
C THR A 135 -32.86 -21.23 -12.01
N GLN A 136 -32.19 -22.34 -11.68
CA GLN A 136 -30.77 -22.34 -11.33
C GLN A 136 -29.88 -21.98 -12.53
N PHE A 137 -30.26 -22.35 -13.75
CA PHE A 137 -29.57 -21.93 -14.97
C PHE A 137 -29.73 -20.44 -15.25
N ASP A 138 -30.93 -19.88 -15.04
CA ASP A 138 -31.17 -18.45 -15.19
C ASP A 138 -30.40 -17.65 -14.12
N GLU A 139 -30.36 -18.15 -12.88
CA GLU A 139 -29.56 -17.58 -11.79
C GLU A 139 -28.06 -17.64 -12.12
N ALA A 140 -27.55 -18.78 -12.60
CA ALA A 140 -26.17 -18.91 -13.02
C ALA A 140 -25.83 -18.02 -14.23
N ALA A 141 -26.74 -17.86 -15.19
CA ALA A 141 -26.56 -16.96 -16.33
C ALA A 141 -26.52 -15.49 -15.88
N ALA A 142 -27.34 -15.11 -14.89
CA ALA A 142 -27.29 -13.80 -14.28
C ALA A 142 -25.96 -13.55 -13.55
N LEU A 143 -25.49 -14.53 -12.75
CA LEU A 143 -24.20 -14.45 -12.07
C LEU A 143 -23.03 -14.39 -13.06
N LEU A 144 -23.07 -15.14 -14.16
CA LEU A 144 -22.03 -15.09 -15.19
C LEU A 144 -21.98 -13.70 -15.83
N LYS A 145 -23.14 -13.11 -16.10
CA LYS A 145 -23.24 -11.74 -16.64
C LYS A 145 -22.70 -10.71 -15.65
N GLN A 146 -23.02 -10.87 -14.36
CA GLN A 146 -22.50 -10.03 -13.30
C GLN A 146 -20.98 -10.17 -13.16
N ILE A 147 -20.43 -11.39 -13.18
CA ILE A 147 -18.97 -11.60 -13.15
C ILE A 147 -18.31 -10.98 -14.37
N GLN A 148 -18.94 -11.04 -15.55
CA GLN A 148 -18.41 -10.43 -16.75
C GLN A 148 -18.38 -8.90 -16.64
N GLU A 149 -19.43 -8.30 -16.05
CA GLU A 149 -19.50 -6.86 -15.76
C GLU A 149 -18.49 -6.45 -14.68
N ASP A 150 -18.40 -7.19 -13.58
CA ASP A 150 -17.42 -6.97 -12.52
C ASP A 150 -15.98 -7.12 -13.04
N THR A 151 -15.73 -8.05 -13.96
CA THR A 151 -14.42 -8.22 -14.62
C THR A 151 -14.11 -7.05 -15.54
N ALA A 152 -15.10 -6.51 -16.24
CA ALA A 152 -14.92 -5.32 -17.07
C ALA A 152 -14.63 -4.09 -16.20
N ASN A 153 -15.43 -3.86 -15.16
CA ASN A 153 -15.22 -2.78 -14.20
C ASN A 153 -13.88 -2.90 -13.46
N ALA A 154 -13.47 -4.12 -13.09
CA ALA A 154 -12.17 -4.36 -12.47
C ALA A 154 -11.00 -4.07 -13.44
N ARG A 155 -11.13 -4.43 -14.73
CA ARG A 155 -10.13 -4.06 -15.74
C ARG A 155 -10.02 -2.56 -15.91
N ASP A 156 -11.15 -1.86 -15.99
CA ASP A 156 -11.18 -0.41 -16.15
C ASP A 156 -10.58 0.29 -14.91
N ALA A 157 -10.90 -0.19 -13.71
CA ALA A 157 -10.34 0.31 -12.46
C ALA A 157 -8.81 0.13 -12.40
N VAL A 158 -8.30 -1.05 -12.78
CA VAL A 158 -6.86 -1.33 -12.85
C VAL A 158 -6.19 -0.43 -13.89
N GLN A 159 -6.81 -0.21 -15.05
CA GLN A 159 -6.26 0.66 -16.08
C GLN A 159 -6.20 2.12 -15.64
N HIS A 160 -7.23 2.62 -14.96
CA HIS A 160 -7.23 3.95 -14.38
C HIS A 160 -6.18 4.09 -13.27
N GLN A 161 -6.01 3.06 -12.43
CA GLN A 161 -4.98 3.05 -11.39
C GLN A 161 -3.57 3.07 -12.01
N GLN A 162 -3.33 2.31 -13.08
CA GLN A 162 -2.06 2.35 -13.81
C GLN A 162 -1.76 3.74 -14.35
N GLN A 163 -2.72 4.39 -15.00
CA GLN A 163 -2.54 5.76 -15.50
C GLN A 163 -2.28 6.78 -14.38
N ALA A 164 -2.97 6.65 -13.25
CA ALA A 164 -2.75 7.51 -12.09
C ALA A 164 -1.34 7.30 -11.50
N VAL A 165 -0.88 6.05 -11.42
CA VAL A 165 0.48 5.71 -10.96
C VAL A 165 1.53 6.25 -11.92
N ASP A 166 1.36 6.08 -13.23
CA ASP A 166 2.30 6.61 -14.24
C ASP A 166 2.39 8.14 -14.17
N SER A 167 1.25 8.82 -14.02
CA SER A 167 1.21 10.27 -13.81
C SER A 167 1.92 10.68 -12.51
N ALA A 168 1.72 9.95 -11.42
CA ALA A 168 2.38 10.25 -10.15
C ALA A 168 3.90 10.05 -10.25
N ILE A 169 4.35 9.01 -10.95
CA ILE A 169 5.78 8.76 -11.19
C ILE A 169 6.39 9.90 -12.02
N GLU A 170 5.72 10.39 -13.06
CA GLU A 170 6.25 11.49 -13.86
C GLU A 170 6.29 12.81 -13.05
N GLN A 171 5.29 13.06 -12.21
CA GLN A 171 5.30 14.22 -11.30
C GLN A 171 6.45 14.14 -10.29
N VAL A 172 6.69 12.97 -9.69
CA VAL A 172 7.82 12.75 -8.77
C VAL A 172 9.14 12.96 -9.49
N LYS A 173 9.29 12.44 -10.71
CA LYS A 173 10.48 12.62 -11.53
C LYS A 173 10.71 14.09 -11.89
N SER A 174 9.67 14.83 -12.24
CA SER A 174 9.74 16.28 -12.48
C SER A 174 10.18 17.01 -11.21
N ALA A 175 9.54 16.75 -10.08
CA ALA A 175 9.87 17.38 -8.81
C ALA A 175 11.31 17.07 -8.37
N MET A 176 11.81 15.85 -8.61
CA MET A 176 13.20 15.50 -8.36
C MET A 176 14.17 16.22 -9.31
N SER A 177 13.79 16.40 -10.57
CA SER A 177 14.56 17.19 -11.53
C SER A 177 14.64 18.65 -11.11
N ASP A 178 13.51 19.25 -10.76
CA ASP A 178 13.42 20.64 -10.30
C ASP A 178 14.20 20.85 -9.00
N LEU A 179 14.13 19.89 -8.08
CA LEU A 179 14.90 19.92 -6.84
C LEU A 179 16.41 19.87 -7.12
N ARG A 180 16.83 19.01 -8.05
CA ARG A 180 18.24 18.88 -8.43
C ARG A 180 18.75 20.15 -9.12
N GLU A 181 17.98 20.72 -10.03
CA GLU A 181 18.30 21.99 -10.70
C GLU A 181 18.35 23.14 -9.67
N GLY A 182 17.39 23.18 -8.75
CA GLY A 182 17.36 24.13 -7.64
C GLY A 182 18.56 24.01 -6.71
N GLU A 183 19.01 22.79 -6.40
CA GLU A 183 20.22 22.54 -5.60
C GLU A 183 21.48 23.02 -6.33
N GLU A 184 21.63 22.72 -7.63
CA GLU A 184 22.76 23.19 -8.43
C GLU A 184 22.80 24.73 -8.50
N LYS A 185 21.64 25.36 -8.72
CA LYS A 185 21.53 26.82 -8.73
C LYS A 185 21.87 27.42 -7.37
N SER A 186 21.31 26.89 -6.29
CA SER A 186 21.61 27.34 -4.93
C SER A 186 23.09 27.18 -4.60
N ARG A 187 23.73 26.09 -5.03
CA ARG A 187 25.16 25.87 -4.84
C ARG A 187 26.00 26.92 -5.59
N ASN A 188 25.61 27.28 -6.81
CA ASN A 188 26.24 28.34 -7.58
C ASN A 188 26.06 29.71 -6.92
N GLU A 189 24.84 30.04 -6.47
CA GLU A 189 24.54 31.28 -5.74
C GLU A 189 25.37 31.38 -4.44
N VAL A 190 25.49 30.30 -3.68
CA VAL A 190 26.33 30.26 -2.46
C VAL A 190 27.81 30.49 -2.79
N GLN A 191 28.30 29.97 -3.92
CA GLN A 191 29.67 30.20 -4.37
C GLN A 191 29.87 31.67 -4.80
N GLU A 192 28.91 32.26 -5.49
CA GLU A 192 28.92 33.68 -5.87
C GLU A 192 28.90 34.58 -4.64
N ILE A 193 27.99 34.35 -3.69
CA ILE A 193 27.93 35.06 -2.41
C ILE A 193 29.27 34.94 -1.68
N ARG A 194 29.88 33.74 -1.65
CA ARG A 194 31.20 33.56 -1.01
C ARG A 194 32.28 34.42 -1.68
N ASN A 195 32.24 34.56 -3.00
CA ASN A 195 33.18 35.39 -3.74
C ASN A 195 32.94 36.89 -3.45
N GLU A 196 31.68 37.33 -3.44
CA GLU A 196 31.30 38.71 -3.10
C GLU A 196 31.70 39.06 -1.66
N VAL A 197 31.44 38.16 -0.71
CA VAL A 197 31.86 38.31 0.69
C VAL A 197 33.38 38.42 0.78
N SER A 198 34.13 37.63 0.01
CA SER A 198 35.60 37.75 -0.04
C SER A 198 36.03 39.10 -0.63
N ALA A 199 35.38 39.57 -1.69
CA ALA A 199 35.66 40.88 -2.28
C ALA A 199 35.38 42.03 -1.31
N ILE A 200 34.26 41.97 -0.59
CA ILE A 200 33.92 42.93 0.48
C ILE A 200 34.96 42.86 1.60
N ARG A 201 35.38 41.67 2.03
CA ARG A 201 36.41 41.48 3.05
C ARG A 201 37.72 42.15 2.67
N ASP A 202 38.08 42.12 1.39
CA ASP A 202 39.34 42.70 0.91
C ASP A 202 39.23 44.21 0.58
N MET A 203 38.04 44.69 0.20
CA MET A 203 37.79 46.13 -0.06
C MET A 203 37.52 46.94 1.21
N LEU A 204 36.88 46.36 2.23
CA LEU A 204 36.55 47.05 3.49
C LEU A 204 37.78 47.74 4.13
N PRO A 205 38.93 47.07 4.32
CA PRO A 205 40.10 47.70 4.89
C PRO A 205 40.64 48.84 4.01
N LYS A 206 40.64 48.65 2.68
CA LYS A 206 41.14 49.65 1.73
C LYS A 206 40.27 50.90 1.70
N MET A 207 38.96 50.73 1.73
CA MET A 207 38.03 51.87 1.79
C MET A 207 38.12 52.62 3.11
N ILE A 208 38.30 51.91 4.24
CA ILE A 208 38.51 52.54 5.54
C ILE A 208 39.81 53.35 5.55
N GLU A 209 40.90 52.80 5.01
CA GLU A 209 42.17 53.53 4.95
C GLU A 209 42.07 54.74 4.00
N ALA A 210 41.49 54.58 2.82
CA ALA A 210 41.27 55.69 1.88
C ALA A 210 40.40 56.81 2.49
N ASN A 211 39.36 56.46 3.26
CA ASN A 211 38.54 57.45 3.97
C ASN A 211 39.31 58.11 5.11
N ARG A 212 40.15 57.36 5.84
CA ARG A 212 41.03 57.91 6.88
C ARG A 212 42.02 58.90 6.29
N GLU A 213 42.66 58.56 5.17
CA GLU A 213 43.57 59.43 4.43
C GLU A 213 42.87 60.68 3.89
N ALA A 214 41.65 60.54 3.35
CA ALA A 214 40.86 61.69 2.91
C ALA A 214 40.51 62.63 4.07
N GLN A 215 40.14 62.08 5.24
CA GLN A 215 39.87 62.87 6.44
C GLN A 215 41.13 63.55 6.99
N THR A 216 42.29 62.88 7.01
CA THR A 216 43.55 63.51 7.45
C THR A 216 43.99 64.61 6.50
N HIS A 217 43.81 64.40 5.18
CA HIS A 217 44.06 65.42 4.16
C HIS A 217 43.18 66.65 4.39
N ALA A 218 41.87 66.47 4.51
CA ALA A 218 40.92 67.56 4.76
C ALA A 218 41.22 68.32 6.07
N LEU A 219 41.60 67.61 7.14
CA LEU A 219 42.04 68.25 8.39
C LEU A 219 43.33 69.05 8.21
N SER A 220 44.27 68.58 7.40
CA SER A 220 45.51 69.30 7.12
C SER A 220 45.28 70.58 6.31
N GLU A 221 44.38 70.52 5.32
CA GLU A 221 43.94 71.69 4.55
C GLU A 221 43.24 72.68 5.46
N LEU A 222 42.29 72.23 6.30
CA LEU A 222 41.63 73.10 7.29
C LEU A 222 42.64 73.73 8.26
N GLN A 223 43.66 72.99 8.71
CA GLN A 223 44.72 73.56 9.55
C GLN A 223 45.53 74.63 8.81
N GLN A 224 45.84 74.42 7.54
CA GLN A 224 46.54 75.40 6.70
C GLN A 224 45.66 76.62 6.44
N GLU A 225 44.38 76.43 6.14
CA GLU A 225 43.39 77.49 5.97
C GLU A 225 43.24 78.29 7.26
N VAL A 226 43.08 77.64 8.42
CA VAL A 226 43.02 78.33 9.72
C VAL A 226 44.31 79.05 10.04
N LYS A 227 45.49 78.48 9.73
CA LYS A 227 46.77 79.18 9.88
C LYS A 227 46.87 80.37 8.95
N SER A 228 46.38 80.27 7.71
CA SER A 228 46.38 81.36 6.72
C SER A 228 45.40 82.45 7.10
N LEU A 229 44.21 82.10 7.60
CA LEU A 229 43.21 83.02 8.14
C LEU A 229 43.74 83.70 9.40
N LYS A 230 44.44 82.97 10.26
CA LYS A 230 45.12 83.54 11.42
C LYS A 230 46.27 84.45 11.01
N ALA A 231 47.07 84.10 10.00
CA ALA A 231 48.12 84.96 9.47
C ALA A 231 47.53 86.23 8.86
N LEU A 232 46.48 86.10 8.05
CA LEU A 232 45.72 87.24 7.53
C LEU A 232 45.16 88.10 8.66
N LEU A 233 44.60 87.51 9.71
CA LEU A 233 44.04 88.24 10.85
C LEU A 233 45.12 88.89 11.74
N VAL A 234 46.31 88.29 11.85
CA VAL A 234 47.48 88.84 12.56
C VAL A 234 48.16 89.94 11.74
N THR A 235 48.28 89.79 10.43
CA THR A 235 48.70 90.85 9.50
C THR A 235 47.67 91.99 9.47
N ARG A 236 46.41 91.72 9.81
CA ARG A 236 45.34 92.73 9.91
C ARG A 236 45.22 93.43 11.27
N ARG A 237 46.24 93.35 12.13
CA ARG A 237 46.30 94.14 13.37
C ARG A 237 47.63 94.90 13.42
N PRO A 238 47.72 96.25 13.60
CA PRO A 238 46.73 97.18 14.20
C PRO A 238 46.49 98.57 13.52
N GLU A 239 45.59 99.36 14.14
CA GLU A 239 45.38 100.85 14.14
C GLU A 239 44.40 101.54 13.12
N SER A 240 43.09 101.60 13.51
CA SER A 240 42.02 102.66 13.47
C SER A 240 41.97 103.84 12.44
N PRO A 241 40.82 104.54 12.25
CA PRO A 241 39.41 104.14 12.09
C PRO A 241 38.71 104.78 10.83
N SER A 242 37.75 104.09 10.20
CA SER A 242 36.55 104.70 9.59
C SER A 242 35.58 103.61 9.08
N THR A 243 34.36 103.65 9.60
CA THR A 243 33.17 102.86 9.27
C THR A 243 32.38 103.52 8.13
N PRO A 244 31.24 102.95 7.68
CA PRO A 244 31.01 101.57 7.24
C PRO A 244 30.26 101.54 5.88
N SER A 245 30.21 100.39 5.20
CA SER A 245 29.05 100.04 4.37
C SER A 245 28.86 98.52 4.32
N SER A 246 27.76 98.11 4.94
CA SER A 246 27.16 96.78 4.97
C SER A 246 26.75 96.29 3.58
N ILE A 247 26.70 94.97 3.36
CA ILE A 247 25.47 94.17 3.33
C ILE A 247 25.84 92.69 3.19
N LEU A 248 25.21 91.90 4.06
CA LEU A 248 25.28 90.45 4.20
C LEU A 248 24.64 89.76 3.00
N ASN A 249 25.34 88.84 2.33
CA ASN A 249 24.69 87.81 1.52
C ASN A 249 24.85 86.47 2.24
N LEU A 250 23.88 86.19 3.12
CA LEU A 250 23.76 84.97 3.90
C LEU A 250 23.32 83.83 2.96
N GLY A 251 24.29 83.22 2.27
CA GLY A 251 24.07 81.97 1.54
C GLY A 251 23.78 80.84 2.54
N ARG A 252 22.52 80.42 2.60
CA ARG A 252 22.13 79.20 3.32
C ARG A 252 22.78 77.99 2.61
N PRO A 253 23.43 77.05 3.31
CA PRO A 253 23.87 75.81 2.69
C PRO A 253 22.63 75.01 2.25
N SER A 254 22.55 74.69 0.96
CA SER A 254 21.49 73.85 0.40
C SER A 254 21.90 72.38 0.53
N ILE A 255 20.98 71.55 1.02
CA ILE A 255 21.18 70.12 1.22
C ILE A 255 21.15 69.44 -0.16
N PRO A 256 22.17 68.63 -0.55
CA PRO A 256 22.17 67.93 -1.82
C PRO A 256 21.06 66.87 -1.89
N ALA A 257 20.48 66.68 -3.08
CA ALA A 257 19.25 65.91 -3.31
C ALA A 257 19.27 64.44 -2.85
N TRP A 258 20.45 63.84 -2.64
CA TRP A 258 20.56 62.45 -2.17
C TRP A 258 20.18 62.27 -0.69
N GLN A 259 20.18 63.33 0.13
CA GLN A 259 19.86 63.25 1.55
C GLN A 259 18.34 63.25 1.85
N LEU A 260 17.48 63.49 0.85
CA LEU A 260 16.02 63.51 1.01
C LEU A 260 15.33 62.17 0.68
N SER A 261 16.08 61.13 0.33
CA SER A 261 15.51 59.86 -0.18
C SER A 261 15.57 58.69 0.81
N GLY A 262 15.81 58.93 2.11
CA GLY A 262 15.93 57.88 3.12
C GLY A 262 15.02 58.10 4.33
N GLY A 263 13.77 57.65 4.26
CA GLY A 263 12.93 57.49 5.45
C GLY A 263 11.42 57.47 5.16
N SER A 264 10.72 56.47 5.71
CA SER A 264 9.30 56.06 5.57
C SER A 264 9.02 55.18 4.33
N ASP A 265 8.56 53.93 4.41
CA ASP A 265 8.04 53.10 5.49
C ASP A 265 8.19 51.60 5.13
N SER A 266 8.66 50.77 6.06
CA SER A 266 8.29 49.35 6.10
C SER A 266 8.55 48.76 7.49
N SER A 267 7.71 49.14 8.46
CA SER A 267 7.57 48.39 9.71
C SER A 267 6.48 47.32 9.54
N THR A 268 6.89 46.05 9.54
CA THR A 268 6.06 44.90 9.92
C THR A 268 5.44 45.09 11.31
N PRO A 269 4.34 44.38 11.60
CA PRO A 269 4.31 43.66 12.87
C PRO A 269 3.82 42.21 12.74
N VAL A 270 4.52 41.32 13.45
CA VAL A 270 4.10 39.97 13.84
C VAL A 270 3.58 40.05 15.29
N GLY A 271 2.48 39.36 15.60
CA GLY A 271 2.26 38.75 16.94
C GLY A 271 0.94 39.03 17.68
N ASN A 272 0.00 38.05 17.58
CA ASN A 272 -0.94 37.41 18.54
C ASN A 272 -0.90 37.80 20.07
N PRO A 273 -1.81 37.34 20.98
CA PRO A 273 -3.11 36.58 20.89
C PRO A 273 -4.25 37.14 21.80
N LYS A 274 -5.45 36.49 21.81
CA LYS A 274 -6.29 36.10 23.00
C LYS A 274 -7.81 36.31 22.89
N SER A 275 -8.52 35.17 22.91
CA SER A 275 -9.77 34.84 23.65
C SER A 275 -11.02 35.72 23.53
N SER A 276 -12.10 35.15 22.97
CA SER A 276 -13.37 34.91 23.71
C SER A 276 -14.36 34.11 22.84
N ALA A 277 -15.00 33.12 23.48
CA ALA A 277 -16.10 32.32 22.95
C ALA A 277 -17.34 33.17 22.62
N PRO A 278 -18.34 32.61 21.92
CA PRO A 278 -19.43 32.03 22.70
C PRO A 278 -19.96 30.67 22.18
N GLU A 279 -20.72 30.09 23.08
CA GLU A 279 -21.32 28.78 23.17
C GLU A 279 -22.70 28.72 22.48
N GLY A 280 -23.01 27.56 21.88
CA GLY A 280 -24.34 26.93 21.87
C GLY A 280 -25.35 27.40 20.81
N SER A 281 -25.78 26.47 19.93
CA SER A 281 -27.12 25.86 19.96
C SER A 281 -27.45 25.10 18.65
N SER A 282 -27.55 23.76 18.79
CA SER A 282 -28.58 22.84 18.26
C SER A 282 -29.43 23.18 17.03
N ILE A 283 -29.66 22.14 16.19
CA ILE A 283 -30.90 21.73 15.45
C ILE A 283 -30.50 21.20 14.04
N THR A 284 -30.37 19.90 13.79
CA THR A 284 -31.41 18.94 13.29
C THR A 284 -32.34 19.50 12.22
N ASP A 285 -32.26 19.03 10.97
CA ASP A 285 -33.37 18.32 10.28
C ASP A 285 -32.98 17.87 8.85
N ALA A 286 -33.62 16.78 8.44
CA ALA A 286 -33.85 16.24 7.08
C ALA A 286 -32.69 15.58 6.31
#